data_AF-A0AA88QRA1-F1
#
_entry.id   AF-A0AA88QRA1-F1
#
_cell.length_a   1.000
_cell.length_b   1.000
_cell.length_c   1.000
_cell.angle_alpha   90.00
_cell.angle_beta   90.00
_cell.angle_gamma   90.00
#
_symmetry.space_group_name_H-M   'P 1'
#
loop_
_entity.id
_entity.type
_entity.pdbx_description
1 polymer ?
#
loop_
_entity_poly.entity_id
_entity_poly.type
_entity_poly.pdbx_seq_one_letter_code
_entity_poly.pdbx_strand_id
1 'polypeptide(L)' 'MNQPEHIQQQFDKCTSQQIESNRLRLRASIDAVLYFMLQGCALRGLDESINSKNRGNFIEFVKRFARYNANVAENMVY' A
#
# COMPACT_ATOMS: atom_id res chain seq x y z
N MET A 1 5.53 -34.04 -2.34
CA MET A 1 5.42 -33.13 -3.50
C MET A 1 5.71 -31.73 -2.99
N ASN A 2 6.89 -31.18 -3.30
CA ASN A 2 7.31 -29.85 -2.85
C ASN A 2 6.97 -28.88 -3.97
N GLN A 3 5.76 -28.35 -3.96
CA GLN A 3 5.40 -27.29 -4.90
C GLN A 3 5.87 -25.95 -4.28
N PRO A 4 6.88 -25.29 -4.87
CA PRO A 4 7.52 -24.10 -4.28
C PRO A 4 6.59 -22.88 -4.18
N GLU A 5 5.36 -23.00 -4.69
CA GLU A 5 4.32 -21.98 -4.74
C GLU A 5 3.30 -22.08 -3.58
N HIS A 6 3.47 -23.02 -2.65
CA HIS A 6 2.53 -23.13 -1.53
C HIS A 6 2.64 -21.90 -0.63
N ILE A 7 1.53 -21.16 -0.49
CA ILE A 7 1.44 -19.89 0.23
C ILE A 7 2.02 -19.99 1.65
N GLN A 8 1.82 -21.12 2.35
CA GLN A 8 2.42 -21.32 3.68
C GLN A 8 3.95 -21.34 3.65
N GLN A 9 4.58 -21.97 2.65
CA GLN A 9 6.05 -22.00 2.55
C GLN A 9 6.65 -20.61 2.25
N GLN A 10 5.88 -19.71 1.65
CA GLN A 10 6.27 -18.30 1.47
C GLN A 10 6.22 -17.54 2.80
N PHE A 11 5.18 -17.76 3.60
CA PHE A 11 5.07 -17.16 4.94
C PHE A 11 6.14 -17.68 5.91
N ASP A 12 6.47 -18.97 5.84
CA ASP A 12 7.53 -19.58 6.65
C ASP A 12 8.93 -19.04 6.30
N LYS A 13 9.09 -18.48 5.09
CA LYS A 13 10.35 -17.87 4.61
C LYS A 13 10.43 -16.35 4.86
N CYS A 14 9.33 -15.70 5.25
CA CYS A 14 9.33 -14.27 5.49
C CYS A 14 10.06 -13.92 6.80
N THR A 15 10.94 -12.93 6.75
CA THR A 15 11.61 -12.42 7.95
C THR A 15 10.67 -11.55 8.77
N SER A 16 10.91 -11.43 10.08
CA SER A 16 10.15 -10.53 10.96
C SER A 16 10.10 -9.09 10.44
N GLN A 17 11.18 -8.63 9.82
CA GLN A 17 11.25 -7.30 9.20
C GLN A 17 10.32 -7.17 7.98
N GLN A 18 10.22 -8.19 7.13
CA GLN A 18 9.28 -8.21 6.01
C GLN A 18 7.83 -8.24 6.49
N ILE A 19 7.53 -8.99 7.55
CA ILE A 19 6.21 -9.03 8.16
C ILE A 19 5.82 -7.65 8.68
N GLU A 20 6.72 -6.98 9.40
CA GLU A 20 6.48 -5.64 9.96
C GLU A 20 6.31 -4.59 8.86
N SER A 21 7.16 -4.65 7.83
CA SER A 21 7.04 -3.82 6.63
C SER A 21 5.67 -3.97 5.96
N ASN A 22 5.21 -5.21 5.76
CA ASN A 22 3.92 -5.49 5.15
C ASN A 22 2.74 -5.02 6.02
N ARG A 23 2.83 -5.19 7.34
CA ARG A 23 1.81 -4.67 8.28
C ARG A 23 1.71 -3.15 8.21
N LEU A 24 2.85 -2.46 8.14
CA LEU A 24 2.89 -1.02 8.02
C LEU A 24 2.27 -0.54 6.70
N ARG A 25 2.62 -1.17 5.56
CA ARG A 25 2.01 -0.88 4.25
C ARG A 25 0.51 -1.05 4.29
N LEU A 26 0.04 -2.18 4.83
CA LEU A 26 -1.39 -2.48 4.93
C LEU A 26 -2.13 -1.41 5.75
N ARG A 27 -1.58 -1.03 6.91
CA ARG A 27 -2.19 -0.01 7.77
C ARG A 27 -2.30 1.34 7.07
N ALA A 28 -1.22 1.79 6.44
CA ALA A 28 -1.21 3.06 5.73
C ALA A 28 -2.15 3.07 4.51
N SER A 29 -2.31 1.95 3.79
CA SER A 29 -3.31 1.83 2.72
C SER A 29 -4.74 1.90 3.24
N ILE A 30 -5.04 1.25 4.38
CA ILE A 30 -6.35 1.32 5.04
C ILE A 30 -6.65 2.76 5.46
N ASP A 31 -5.70 3.43 6.12
CA ASP A 31 -5.86 4.80 6.58
C ASP A 31 -6.10 5.76 5.40
N ALA A 32 -5.39 5.58 4.29
CA ALA A 32 -5.62 6.35 3.07
C ALA A 32 -7.04 6.15 2.53
N VAL A 33 -7.52 4.91 2.41
CA VAL A 33 -8.89 4.60 1.94
C VAL A 33 -9.95 5.17 2.88
N LEU A 34 -9.78 5.03 4.20
CA LEU A 34 -10.70 5.60 5.18
C LEU A 34 -10.78 7.12 5.07
N TYR A 35 -9.64 7.78 4.86
CA TYR A 35 -9.59 9.21 4.63
C TYR A 35 -10.34 9.63 3.36
N PHE A 36 -10.22 8.87 2.26
CA PHE A 36 -10.99 9.11 1.03
C PHE A 36 -12.50 9.06 1.28
N MET A 37 -12.95 8.06 2.04
CA MET A 37 -14.37 7.92 2.37
C MET A 37 -14.86 9.05 3.28
N LEU A 38 -14.05 9.50 4.25
CA LEU A 38 -14.38 10.62 5.14
C LEU A 38 -14.51 11.96 4.41
N GLN A 39 -13.70 12.20 3.38
CA GLN A 39 -13.74 13.44 2.60
C GLN A 39 -14.84 13.45 1.52
N GLY A 40 -15.61 12.36 1.38
CA GLY A 40 -16.56 12.20 0.27
C GLY A 40 -15.87 12.15 -1.10
N CYS A 41 -14.55 11.97 -1.12
CA CYS A 41 -13.79 11.82 -2.34
C CYS A 41 -14.12 10.45 -2.92
N ALA A 42 -14.69 10.43 -4.12
CA ALA A 42 -14.94 9.19 -4.82
C ALA A 42 -13.61 8.45 -5.05
N LEU A 43 -13.52 7.17 -4.67
CA LEU A 43 -12.45 6.26 -5.11
C LEU A 43 -12.49 6.00 -6.64
N ARG A 44 -13.27 6.79 -7.38
CA ARG A 44 -13.69 6.51 -8.76
C ARG A 44 -12.59 6.86 -9.73
N GLY A 45 -11.74 5.88 -9.98
CA GLY A 45 -10.82 5.83 -11.11
C GLY A 45 -9.76 4.79 -10.80
N LEU A 46 -10.08 3.51 -11.01
CA LEU A 46 -9.15 2.38 -10.88
C LEU A 46 -8.02 2.40 -11.94
N ASP A 47 -7.80 3.55 -12.56
CA ASP A 47 -6.79 3.75 -13.57
C ASP A 47 -5.70 4.63 -12.98
N GLU A 48 -4.70 3.97 -12.39
CA GLU A 48 -3.45 4.59 -11.93
C GLU A 48 -2.39 4.55 -13.04
N SER A 49 -2.75 4.14 -14.26
CA SER A 49 -1.83 4.14 -15.39
C SER A 49 -1.33 5.56 -15.65
N ILE A 50 -0.12 5.66 -16.19
CA ILE A 50 0.54 6.93 -16.47
C ILE A 50 -0.30 7.88 -17.34
N ASN A 51 -1.26 7.34 -18.09
CA ASN A 51 -2.11 8.07 -19.03
C ASN A 51 -3.47 8.49 -18.43
N SER A 52 -3.78 8.08 -17.20
CA SER A 52 -5.04 8.40 -16.56
C SER A 52 -5.11 9.87 -16.13
N LYS A 53 -6.20 10.53 -16.52
CA LYS A 53 -6.52 11.89 -16.07
C LYS A 53 -6.90 11.97 -14.60
N ASN A 54 -7.19 10.82 -13.97
CA ASN A 54 -7.57 10.73 -12.56
C ASN A 54 -6.50 10.03 -11.70
N ARG A 55 -5.33 9.74 -12.28
CA ARG A 55 -4.16 9.34 -11.51
C ARG A 55 -3.75 10.48 -10.59
N GLY A 56 -3.66 10.20 -9.31
CA GLY A 56 -2.99 11.13 -8.40
C GLY A 56 -3.61 11.21 -7.02
N ASN A 57 -4.91 11.02 -6.86
CA ASN A 57 -5.51 11.22 -5.53
C ASN A 57 -4.91 10.26 -4.50
N PHE A 58 -4.97 8.94 -4.74
CA PHE A 58 -4.40 7.94 -3.84
C PHE A 58 -2.88 8.06 -3.72
N ILE A 59 -2.17 8.13 -4.85
CA ILE A 59 -0.70 8.21 -4.91
C ILE A 59 -0.16 9.47 -4.22
N GLU A 60 -0.71 10.65 -4.48
CA GLU A 60 -0.27 11.89 -3.83
C GLU A 60 -0.55 11.88 -2.33
N PHE A 61 -1.60 11.19 -1.89
CA PHE A 61 -1.91 11.05 -0.47
C PHE A 61 -0.97 10.07 0.23
N VAL A 62 -0.65 8.93 -0.38
CA VAL A 62 0.38 8.00 0.13
C VAL A 62 1.74 8.70 0.18
N LYS A 63 2.11 9.48 -0.86
CA LYS A 63 3.30 10.34 -0.83
C LYS A 63 3.24 11.36 0.30
N ARG A 64 2.07 11.93 0.60
CA ARG A 64 1.90 12.88 1.70
C ARG A 64 2.06 12.20 3.06
N PHE A 65 1.53 10.99 3.26
CA PHE A 65 1.79 10.21 4.46
C PHE A 65 3.27 9.85 4.63
N ALA A 66 3.94 9.46 3.54
CA ALA A 66 5.38 9.20 3.53
C ALA A 66 6.19 10.43 3.96
N ARG A 67 5.77 11.65 3.60
CA ARG A 67 6.44 12.89 4.05
C ARG A 67 6.41 13.10 5.56
N TYR A 68 5.39 12.59 6.25
CA TYR A 68 5.25 12.77 7.70
C TYR A 68 5.60 11.51 8.51
N ASN A 69 5.85 10.38 7.85
CA ASN A 69 6.16 9.12 8.51
C ASN A 69 7.30 8.40 7.78
N ALA A 70 8.50 8.47 8.35
CA ALA A 70 9.72 7.89 7.78
C ALA A 70 9.58 6.38 7.52
N ASN A 71 8.88 5.66 8.40
CA ASN A 71 8.65 4.23 8.23
C ASN A 71 7.73 3.98 7.03
N VAL A 72 6.70 4.81 6.80
CA VAL A 72 5.84 4.68 5.61
C VAL A 72 6.62 5.00 4.33
N ALA A 73 7.51 6.01 4.37
CA ALA A 73 8.35 6.37 3.23
C ALA A 73 9.30 5.25 2.79
N GLU A 74 9.91 4.55 3.75
CA GLU A 74 10.83 3.44 3.47
C GLU A 74 10.12 2.19 2.93
N ASN A 75 8.84 2.01 3.28
CA ASN A 75 8.13 0.76 3.05
C ASN A 75 7.09 0.82 1.92
N MET A 76 6.71 2.00 1.42
CA MET A 76 5.79 2.15 0.28
C MET A 76 6.56 2.21 -1.05
N VAL A 77 6.18 1.37 -2.02
CA VAL A 77 6.66 1.45 -3.42
C VAL A 77 5.46 1.89 -4.26
N TYR A 78 5.62 3.00 -4.97
CA TYR A 78 4.56 3.66 -5.78
C TYR A 78 4.46 3.12 -7.20
#